data_AF-A0A917ULI6-F1
#
_entry.id   AF-A0A917ULI6-F1
#
_cell.length_a   1.000
_cell.length_b   1.000
_cell.length_c   1.000
_cell.angle_alpha   90.00
_cell.angle_beta   90.00
_cell.angle_gamma   90.00
#
_symmetry.space_group_name_H-M   'P 1'
#
loop_
_entity.id
_entity.type
_entity.pdbx_description
1 polymer ?
#
loop_
_entity_poly.entity_id
_entity_poly.type
_entity_poly.pdbx_seq_one_letter_code
_entity_poly.pdbx_strand_id
1 'polypeptide(L)'
;MTGLLALCQTHLSREESEILCGWTVLVPFSLDEEIWLSIDSSDYESMVAGAPQVLPLAEKLAAAIDLPAETPATCDNLDLSMWFRHQAKELATTRTGPWSKDLDTAFYVALFLRPAQHSIRRGCPIVCT
;
A
#
# COMPACT_ATOMS: atom_id res chain seq x y z
N MET A 1 6.88 6.10 -7.99
CA MET A 1 5.62 6.70 -7.49
C MET A 1 4.71 7.27 -8.58
N THR A 2 5.19 7.79 -9.72
CA THR A 2 4.32 8.42 -10.74
C THR A 2 3.20 7.51 -11.25
N GLY A 3 3.48 6.24 -11.53
CA GLY A 3 2.46 5.29 -11.99
C GLY A 3 1.40 4.98 -10.93
N LEU A 4 1.78 4.85 -9.66
CA LEU A 4 0.85 4.73 -8.54
C LEU A 4 -0.07 5.96 -8.46
N LEU A 5 0.49 7.18 -8.52
CA LEU A 5 -0.32 8.41 -8.44
C LEU A 5 -1.33 8.49 -9.59
N ALA A 6 -0.95 8.10 -10.81
CA ALA A 6 -1.86 8.03 -11.94
C ALA A 6 -2.96 6.97 -11.73
N LEU A 7 -2.61 5.83 -11.13
CA LEU A 7 -3.57 4.78 -10.78
C LEU A 7 -4.56 5.28 -9.72
N CYS A 8 -4.08 5.96 -8.67
CA CYS A 8 -4.92 6.59 -7.66
C CYS A 8 -5.86 7.62 -8.30
N GLN A 9 -5.38 8.52 -9.16
CA GLN A 9 -6.22 9.50 -9.86
C GLN A 9 -7.30 8.86 -10.73
N THR A 10 -7.05 7.65 -11.25
CA THR A 10 -8.00 6.93 -12.10
C THR A 10 -9.08 6.21 -11.29
N HIS A 11 -8.69 5.64 -10.14
CA HIS A 11 -9.54 4.72 -9.39
C HIS A 11 -10.07 5.27 -8.07
N LEU A 12 -9.45 6.29 -7.49
CA LEU A 12 -9.77 6.82 -6.17
C LEU A 12 -10.21 8.28 -6.26
N SER A 13 -11.00 8.72 -5.27
CA SER A 13 -11.20 10.15 -5.05
C SER A 13 -9.89 10.81 -4.60
N ARG A 14 -9.89 12.14 -4.57
CA ARG A 14 -8.74 12.89 -4.07
C ARG A 14 -8.46 12.57 -2.60
N GLU A 15 -9.50 12.56 -1.78
CA GLU A 15 -9.45 12.29 -0.35
C GLU A 15 -8.96 10.85 -0.11
N GLU A 16 -9.50 9.87 -0.83
CA GLU A 16 -9.05 8.48 -0.78
C GLU A 16 -7.56 8.34 -1.14
N SER A 17 -7.10 9.09 -2.14
CA SER A 17 -5.69 9.10 -2.55
C SER A 17 -4.77 9.71 -1.49
N GLU A 18 -5.21 10.80 -0.84
CA GLU A 18 -4.50 11.47 0.24
C GLU A 18 -4.37 10.55 1.46
N ILE A 19 -5.42 9.81 1.80
CA ILE A 19 -5.39 8.82 2.90
C ILE A 19 -4.42 7.69 2.56
N LEU A 20 -4.58 7.03 1.40
CA LEU A 20 -3.79 5.86 1.03
C LEU A 20 -2.28 6.15 0.95
N CYS A 21 -1.91 7.32 0.42
CA CYS A 21 -0.51 7.70 0.21
C CYS A 21 0.07 8.54 1.36
N GLY A 22 -0.76 9.09 2.24
CA GLY A 22 -0.35 10.08 3.25
C GLY A 22 -0.12 9.50 4.64
N TRP A 23 -0.66 8.33 4.96
CA TRP A 23 -0.49 7.73 6.28
C TRP A 23 0.99 7.43 6.58
N THR A 24 1.41 7.78 7.79
CA THR A 24 2.71 7.38 8.37
C THR A 24 2.53 6.37 9.50
N VAL A 25 1.32 6.30 10.08
CA VAL A 25 0.92 5.29 11.07
C VAL A 25 -0.43 4.68 10.68
N LEU A 26 -0.50 3.36 10.66
CA LEU A 26 -1.73 2.59 10.51
C LEU A 26 -2.13 1.97 11.84
N VAL A 27 -3.39 2.13 12.23
CA VAL A 27 -3.96 1.46 13.42
C VAL A 27 -4.95 0.36 13.02
N PRO A 28 -5.09 -0.73 13.80
CA PRO A 28 -5.85 -1.91 13.39
C PRO A 28 -7.39 -1.75 13.51
N PHE A 29 -7.87 -0.53 13.80
CA PHE A 29 -9.27 -0.23 14.02
C PHE A 29 -9.69 1.00 13.22
N SER A 30 -10.99 1.18 13.05
CA SER A 30 -11.56 2.31 12.33
C SER A 30 -11.41 3.60 13.12
N LEU A 31 -11.00 4.67 12.43
CA LEU A 31 -11.10 6.04 12.91
C LEU A 31 -12.26 6.76 12.21
N ASP A 32 -12.93 7.68 12.89
CA ASP A 32 -13.96 8.52 12.27
C ASP A 32 -13.34 9.49 11.24
N GLU A 33 -12.12 9.96 11.54
CA GLU A 33 -11.28 10.82 10.68
C GLU A 33 -9.80 10.54 10.95
N GLU A 34 -8.91 10.94 10.05
CA GLU A 34 -7.46 10.81 10.24
C GLU A 34 -6.98 11.70 11.38
N ILE A 35 -6.00 11.23 12.14
CA ILE A 35 -5.37 12.03 13.20
C ILE A 35 -4.05 12.57 12.67
N TRP A 36 -3.93 13.90 12.64
CA TRP A 36 -2.70 14.59 12.28
C TRP A 36 -1.88 14.90 13.52
N LEU A 37 -0.63 14.43 13.53
CA LEU A 37 0.32 14.60 14.62
C LEU A 37 1.47 15.50 14.16
N SER A 38 1.57 16.68 14.77
CA SER A 38 2.75 17.53 14.70
C SER A 38 3.84 16.92 15.58
N ILE A 39 4.87 16.35 14.95
CA ILE A 39 6.04 15.83 15.67
C ILE A 39 7.11 16.91 15.60
N ASP A 40 7.46 17.50 16.74
CA ASP A 40 8.40 18.64 16.86
C ASP A 40 9.78 18.42 16.20
N SER A 41 10.13 17.17 15.88
CA SER A 41 11.40 16.78 15.27
C SER A 41 11.35 16.45 13.77
N SER A 42 10.18 16.53 13.12
CA SER A 42 10.06 16.28 11.67
C SER A 42 9.51 17.50 10.95
N ASP A 43 10.07 17.80 9.77
CA ASP A 43 9.55 18.84 8.86
C ASP A 43 8.19 18.45 8.24
N TYR A 44 7.60 17.32 8.63
CA TYR A 44 6.38 16.74 8.08
C TYR A 44 5.39 16.40 9.19
N GLU A 45 4.12 16.70 8.94
CA GLU A 45 2.98 16.23 9.73
C GLU A 45 2.82 14.71 9.53
N SER A 46 2.61 13.97 10.63
CA SER A 46 2.36 12.53 10.58
C SER A 46 0.87 12.23 10.58
N MET A 47 0.38 11.54 9.55
CA MET A 47 -1.02 11.11 9.48
C MET A 47 -1.17 9.70 10.08
N VAL A 48 -2.05 9.57 11.07
CA VAL A 48 -2.55 8.29 11.57
C VAL A 48 -3.86 7.96 10.87
N ALA A 49 -3.92 6.82 10.19
CA ALA A 49 -5.11 6.33 9.50
C ALA A 49 -5.51 4.95 10.02
N GLY A 50 -6.80 4.62 9.93
CA GLY A 50 -7.30 3.29 10.25
C GLY A 50 -7.04 2.31 9.10
N ALA A 51 -6.45 1.16 9.42
CA ALA A 51 -6.25 0.07 8.44
C ALA A 51 -7.56 -0.40 7.80
N PRO A 52 -8.72 -0.43 8.50
CA PRO A 52 -10.01 -0.74 7.86
C PRO A 52 -10.44 0.24 6.76
N GLN A 53 -10.00 1.50 6.83
CA GLN A 53 -10.24 2.52 5.81
C GLN A 53 -9.26 2.37 4.64
N VAL A 54 -7.99 2.12 4.94
CA VAL A 54 -6.93 2.01 3.93
C VAL A 54 -7.03 0.72 3.11
N LEU A 55 -7.40 -0.40 3.75
CA LEU A 55 -7.48 -1.72 3.11
C LEU A 55 -8.33 -1.73 1.83
N PRO A 56 -9.62 -1.30 1.83
CA PRO A 56 -10.45 -1.35 0.63
C PRO A 56 -9.91 -0.48 -0.51
N LEU A 57 -9.21 0.62 -0.21
CA LEU A 57 -8.57 1.48 -1.21
C LEU A 57 -7.41 0.75 -1.89
N ALA A 58 -6.55 0.12 -1.09
CA ALA A 58 -5.42 -0.66 -1.60
C ALA A 58 -5.90 -1.91 -2.38
N GLU A 59 -6.96 -2.59 -1.91
CA GLU A 59 -7.57 -3.72 -2.61
C GLU A 59 -8.16 -3.32 -3.96
N LYS A 60 -8.81 -2.15 -4.02
CA LYS A 60 -9.33 -1.59 -5.27
C LYS A 60 -8.22 -1.34 -6.29
N LEU A 61 -7.07 -0.81 -5.87
CA LEU A 61 -5.90 -0.65 -6.74
C LEU A 61 -5.29 -2.00 -7.15
N ALA A 62 -5.17 -2.94 -6.21
CA ALA A 62 -4.64 -4.28 -6.48
C ALA A 62 -5.50 -5.04 -7.49
N ALA A 63 -6.83 -4.93 -7.39
CA ALA A 63 -7.75 -5.48 -8.36
C ALA A 63 -7.62 -4.79 -9.74
N ALA A 64 -7.44 -3.47 -9.77
CA ALA A 64 -7.29 -2.71 -11.02
C ALA A 64 -6.06 -3.12 -11.83
N ILE A 65 -4.97 -3.51 -11.17
CA ILE A 65 -3.78 -4.02 -11.83
C ILE A 65 -3.73 -5.55 -11.95
N ASP A 66 -4.74 -6.27 -11.45
CA ASP A 66 -4.73 -7.74 -11.33
C ASP A 66 -3.44 -8.24 -10.66
N LEU A 67 -3.19 -7.75 -9.44
CA LEU A 67 -1.98 -8.06 -8.68
C LEU A 67 -1.86 -9.59 -8.49
N PRO A 68 -0.72 -10.21 -8.82
CA PRO A 68 -0.60 -11.66 -8.83
C PRO A 68 -0.65 -12.25 -7.42
N ALA A 69 -1.20 -13.46 -7.31
CA ALA A 69 -1.30 -14.18 -6.03
C ALA A 69 0.09 -14.56 -5.47
N GLU A 70 1.09 -14.65 -6.34
CA GLU A 70 2.49 -14.90 -6.03
C GLU A 70 3.17 -13.70 -5.34
N THR A 71 2.55 -12.52 -5.32
CA THR A 71 3.05 -11.39 -4.53
C THR A 71 2.95 -11.71 -3.04
N PRO A 72 4.05 -11.67 -2.26
CA PRO A 72 4.07 -12.06 -0.85
C PRO A 72 2.93 -11.46 -0.04
N ALA A 73 2.17 -12.31 0.66
CA ALA A 73 0.98 -11.93 1.44
C ALA A 73 1.29 -11.70 2.94
N THR A 74 2.40 -12.26 3.42
CA THR A 74 2.92 -12.04 4.76
C THR A 74 3.91 -10.89 4.71
N CYS A 75 3.69 -9.89 5.54
CA CYS A 75 4.58 -8.73 5.69
C CYS A 75 5.69 -9.09 6.67
N ASP A 76 6.42 -10.18 6.42
CA ASP A 76 7.67 -10.45 7.12
C ASP A 76 8.78 -9.61 6.45
N ASN A 77 9.74 -9.14 7.24
CA ASN A 77 10.66 -8.08 6.82
C ASN A 77 11.38 -8.45 5.50
N LEU A 78 11.33 -7.52 4.52
CA LEU A 78 11.97 -7.55 3.20
C LEU A 78 11.36 -8.46 2.12
N ASP A 79 10.38 -9.31 2.42
CA ASP A 79 9.84 -10.26 1.43
C ASP A 79 9.31 -9.57 0.17
N LEU A 80 8.59 -8.46 0.34
CA LEU A 80 8.04 -7.71 -0.79
C LEU A 80 9.14 -7.05 -1.63
N SER A 81 10.16 -6.50 -0.98
CA SER A 81 11.32 -5.89 -1.65
C SER A 81 12.17 -6.94 -2.39
N MET A 82 12.34 -8.11 -1.78
CA MET A 82 13.06 -9.24 -2.39
C MET A 82 12.29 -9.80 -3.59
N TRP A 83 10.97 -9.96 -3.47
CA TRP A 83 10.10 -10.33 -4.59
C TRP A 83 10.24 -9.33 -5.73
N PHE A 84 10.09 -8.03 -5.46
CA PHE A 84 10.19 -7.01 -6.49
C PHE A 84 11.55 -7.00 -7.19
N ARG A 85 12.65 -7.06 -6.41
CA ARG A 85 14.01 -6.99 -6.96
C ARG A 85 14.39 -8.23 -7.78
N HIS A 86 13.95 -9.42 -7.38
CA HIS A 86 14.50 -10.67 -7.90
C HIS A 86 13.50 -11.53 -8.66
N GLN A 87 12.22 -11.51 -8.30
CA GLN A 87 11.23 -12.47 -8.80
C GLN A 87 10.20 -11.84 -9.73
N ALA A 88 9.80 -10.59 -9.48
CA ALA A 88 8.72 -9.92 -10.21
C ALA A 88 8.98 -9.85 -11.72
N LYS A 89 10.22 -9.56 -12.13
CA LYS A 89 10.58 -9.48 -13.54
C LYS A 89 10.53 -10.84 -14.25
N GLU A 90 11.00 -11.90 -13.60
CA GLU A 90 10.92 -13.25 -14.15
C GLU A 90 9.46 -13.71 -14.23
N LEU A 91 8.68 -13.48 -13.18
CA LEU A 91 7.26 -13.80 -13.15
C LEU A 91 6.48 -13.05 -14.24
N ALA A 92 6.82 -11.78 -14.51
CA ALA A 92 6.22 -11.01 -15.61
C ALA A 92 6.47 -11.62 -17.00
N THR A 93 7.50 -12.46 -17.18
CA THR A 93 7.74 -13.15 -18.46
C THR A 93 6.85 -14.38 -18.65
N THR A 94 6.41 -15.02 -17.57
CA THR A 94 5.62 -16.26 -17.60
C THR A 94 4.13 -16.01 -17.32
N ARG A 95 3.81 -14.95 -16.56
CA ARG A 95 2.46 -14.54 -16.19
C ARG A 95 2.23 -13.07 -16.52
N THR A 96 1.82 -12.81 -17.75
CA THR A 96 1.54 -11.45 -18.24
C THR A 96 0.18 -10.96 -17.73
N GLY A 97 0.13 -9.72 -17.25
CA GLY A 97 -1.10 -9.07 -16.80
C GLY A 97 -0.94 -7.54 -16.73
N PRO A 98 -1.98 -6.78 -16.37
CA PRO A 98 -1.87 -5.33 -16.18
C PRO A 98 -0.74 -4.94 -15.21
N TRP A 99 -0.55 -5.69 -14.11
CA TRP A 99 0.53 -5.50 -13.14
C TRP A 99 1.94 -5.57 -13.77
N SER A 100 2.13 -6.39 -14.81
CA SER A 100 3.44 -6.61 -15.41
C SER A 100 3.88 -5.48 -16.35
N LYS A 101 3.00 -4.51 -16.64
CA LYS A 101 3.30 -3.33 -17.47
C LYS A 101 4.13 -2.28 -16.72
N ASP A 102 3.94 -2.21 -15.40
CA ASP A 102 4.64 -1.28 -14.52
C ASP A 102 4.88 -1.96 -13.17
N LEU A 103 6.06 -2.58 -13.05
CA LEU A 103 6.44 -3.32 -11.86
C LEU A 103 6.60 -2.42 -10.64
N ASP A 104 7.01 -1.16 -10.84
CA ASP A 104 7.15 -0.19 -9.75
C ASP A 104 5.77 0.08 -9.14
N THR A 105 4.77 0.33 -9.99
CA THR A 105 3.38 0.51 -9.54
C THR A 105 2.85 -0.74 -8.85
N ALA A 106 3.11 -1.94 -9.37
CA ALA A 106 2.72 -3.19 -8.71
C ALA A 106 3.35 -3.33 -7.31
N PHE A 107 4.64 -2.98 -7.17
CA PHE A 107 5.32 -2.96 -5.88
C PHE A 107 4.67 -1.96 -4.91
N TYR A 108 4.42 -0.72 -5.33
CA TYR A 108 3.81 0.28 -4.46
C TYR A 108 2.39 -0.09 -4.04
N VAL A 109 1.57 -0.64 -4.95
CA VAL A 109 0.23 -1.14 -4.61
C VAL A 109 0.32 -2.23 -3.53
N ALA A 110 1.24 -3.18 -3.69
CA ALA A 110 1.49 -4.20 -2.68
C ALA A 110 2.03 -3.60 -1.36
N LEU A 111 2.87 -2.57 -1.45
CA LEU A 111 3.47 -1.90 -0.29
C LEU A 111 2.41 -1.21 0.58
N PHE A 112 1.32 -0.70 0.00
CA PHE A 112 0.20 -0.16 0.78
C PHE A 112 -0.81 -1.23 1.21
N LEU A 113 -1.00 -2.27 0.40
CA LEU A 113 -1.94 -3.36 0.69
C LEU A 113 -1.50 -4.22 1.89
N ARG A 114 -0.22 -4.65 1.92
CA ARG A 114 0.24 -5.63 2.90
C ARG A 114 0.28 -5.10 4.35
N PRO A 115 0.71 -3.84 4.61
CA PRO A 115 0.60 -3.25 5.95
C PRO A 115 -0.83 -3.20 6.48
N ALA A 116 -1.81 -2.79 5.65
CA ALA A 116 -3.21 -2.75 6.07
C ALA A 116 -3.73 -4.15 6.42
N GLN A 117 -3.47 -5.15 5.57
CA GLN A 117 -3.82 -6.54 5.83
C GLN A 117 -3.13 -7.09 7.09
N HIS A 118 -1.84 -6.78 7.28
CA HIS A 118 -1.08 -7.22 8.45
C HIS A 118 -1.64 -6.60 9.74
N SER A 119 -1.87 -5.28 9.75
CA SER A 119 -2.37 -4.54 10.90
C SER A 119 -3.69 -5.13 11.38
N ILE A 120 -4.65 -5.34 10.48
CA ILE A 120 -5.96 -5.94 10.78
C ILE A 120 -5.79 -7.38 11.28
N ARG A 121 -5.01 -8.21 10.57
CA ARG A 121 -4.84 -9.63 10.90
C ARG A 121 -4.17 -9.86 12.27
N ARG A 122 -3.25 -8.97 12.66
CA ARG A 122 -2.48 -9.09 13.90
C ARG A 122 -2.99 -8.20 15.03
N GLY A 123 -3.92 -7.28 14.75
CA GLY A 123 -4.36 -6.29 15.71
C GLY A 123 -3.23 -5.35 16.15
N CYS A 124 -2.25 -5.06 15.29
CA CYS A 124 -1.08 -4.25 15.63
C CYS A 124 -0.97 -2.99 14.77
N PRO A 125 -0.49 -1.87 15.32
CA PRO A 125 -0.15 -0.69 14.52
C PRO A 125 1.05 -0.95 13.60
N ILE A 126 1.10 -0.26 12.47
CA ILE A 126 2.26 -0.23 11.56
C ILE A 126 2.74 1.21 11.42
N VAL A 127 4.05 1.40 11.39
CA VAL A 127 4.68 2.70 11.12
C VAL A 127 5.39 2.60 9.78
N CYS A 128 5.15 3.57 8.90
CA CYS A 128 5.88 3.77 7.66
C CYS A 128 6.97 4.83 7.91
N THR A 129 8.19 4.37 8.15
CA THR A 129 9.40 5.21 8.31
C THR A 129 10.24 5.21 7.06
#